data_AF-A0A0R3QKX3-F1
#
_entry.id   AF-A0A0R3QKX3-F1
#
_cell.length_a   1.000
_cell.length_b   1.000
_cell.length_c   1.000
_cell.angle_alpha   90.00
_cell.angle_beta   90.00
_cell.angle_gamma   90.00
#
_symmetry.space_group_name_H-M   'P 1'
#
loop_
_entity.id
_entity.type
_entity.pdbx_description
1 polymer ?
#
loop_
_entity_poly.entity_id
_entity_poly.type
_entity_poly.pdbx_seq_one_letter_code
_entity_poly.pdbx_strand_id
1 'polypeptide(L)'
;MCVTFIYLNDKAVDDPKSYQLIVLNNRDELFDRPTLPPTWKDGRDQTDPYGGTWLGMSRDGRLGNVLAVLENATDEIPCAITRGKIVYEYLKSEMPPEDYVAEQLSNEAQQYNGFNVILLHRYGKSAFDSRFENELCGNKITLFNEEIERKTYFGVQFSNRQGSPTAAFGPGIYGFGNSVLGKPFKKITYGLRLFEEKLKILDDENVNEQELMKQFLDILIDQTSHYPDEQLISQKKQDKDRCKLMSQLFYEFPEPVRYGTRCHTIVLVNGVGRCTYFERSRKQITPVSIVTWDDTIHYFDLDDTDTYWICFLNYFINRACYAKYKLILLNNRDELLNRPTSTARWENGILAGTSYSQSFSGRDERESIRGTWLCMNAIGSISNLLAITVPIHQMKSSSITVTRGQILLSVYYVIYSILYELSRPNWKIAIQATCALPVDFVKSNKKPEEFCKLLINTVNRYNAFQILCFQRNEYDQYEVAGLTYQPDDKIEVTRYPPGIHGFSNSPSCEPFKKVQRGMEKVSDIIEEINSEDLSETEIIERLLQLATDKYQCYPDDQLKRRCGRSNELCKYRAAIFVRYPDGIPYGTRSHTIIIVDRNNRATYYEKSMETGAGKASEATWSERIFHFELI
;
A
#
# COMPACT_ATOMS: atom_id res chain seq x y z
N MET A 1 -19.16 -24.22 -14.19
CA MET A 1 -18.10 -24.94 -13.48
C MET A 1 -16.78 -24.22 -13.65
N CYS A 2 -16.44 -23.43 -12.64
CA CYS A 2 -15.19 -22.72 -12.49
C CYS A 2 -13.93 -23.56 -12.79
N VAL A 3 -12.89 -22.88 -13.26
CA VAL A 3 -11.55 -23.45 -13.45
C VAL A 3 -10.50 -22.49 -12.91
N THR A 4 -9.37 -23.03 -12.44
CA THR A 4 -8.21 -22.25 -12.02
C THR A 4 -6.94 -22.90 -12.53
N PHE A 5 -6.07 -22.13 -13.19
CA PHE A 5 -4.73 -22.55 -13.57
C PHE A 5 -3.70 -21.71 -12.83
N ILE A 6 -2.66 -22.35 -12.29
CA ILE A 6 -1.62 -21.69 -11.49
C ILE A 6 -0.26 -22.11 -12.02
N TYR A 7 0.62 -21.14 -12.23
CA TYR A 7 2.04 -21.33 -12.47
C TYR A 7 2.82 -20.71 -11.32
N LEU A 8 3.74 -21.50 -10.75
CA LEU A 8 4.66 -21.10 -9.68
C LEU A 8 6.10 -21.32 -10.13
N ASN A 9 6.96 -20.32 -9.96
CA ASN A 9 8.36 -20.39 -10.35
C ASN A 9 9.26 -19.69 -9.32
N ASP A 10 9.99 -20.49 -8.54
CA ASP A 10 10.95 -19.99 -7.55
C ASP A 10 12.24 -19.44 -8.20
N LYS A 11 12.56 -19.84 -9.43
CA LYS A 11 13.73 -19.32 -10.16
C LYS A 11 13.53 -17.88 -10.62
N ALA A 12 12.29 -17.40 -10.67
CA ALA A 12 11.99 -16.01 -10.98
C ALA A 12 12.31 -15.06 -9.81
N VAL A 13 12.56 -15.56 -8.60
CA VAL A 13 12.84 -14.70 -7.44
C VAL A 13 14.00 -13.75 -7.75
N ASP A 14 13.79 -12.46 -7.44
CA ASP A 14 14.68 -11.33 -7.70
C ASP A 14 14.80 -10.89 -9.18
N ASP A 15 14.13 -11.56 -10.12
CA ASP A 15 14.13 -11.18 -11.54
C ASP A 15 12.87 -10.39 -11.94
N PRO A 16 12.97 -9.06 -12.19
CA PRO A 16 11.82 -8.24 -12.54
C PRO A 16 11.20 -8.58 -13.92
N LYS A 17 11.90 -9.35 -14.77
CA LYS A 17 11.43 -9.78 -16.10
C LYS A 17 10.70 -11.13 -16.07
N SER A 18 10.93 -11.94 -15.03
CA SER A 18 10.30 -13.25 -14.87
C SER A 18 9.11 -13.22 -13.92
N TYR A 19 8.20 -14.19 -14.05
CA TYR A 19 7.02 -14.31 -13.19
C TYR A 19 7.18 -15.40 -12.13
N GLN A 20 6.95 -15.05 -10.85
CA GLN A 20 6.88 -15.96 -9.70
C GLN A 20 5.51 -16.66 -9.60
N LEU A 21 4.44 -15.94 -9.95
CA LEU A 21 3.07 -16.42 -9.88
C LEU A 21 2.29 -15.94 -11.11
N ILE A 22 1.60 -16.86 -11.77
CA ILE A 22 0.54 -16.54 -12.75
C ILE A 22 -0.69 -17.35 -12.37
N VAL A 23 -1.84 -16.69 -12.21
CA VAL A 23 -3.13 -17.32 -11.92
C VAL A 23 -4.13 -16.94 -12.99
N LEU A 24 -4.79 -17.93 -13.58
CA LEU A 24 -5.94 -17.75 -14.46
C LEU A 24 -7.17 -18.37 -13.79
N ASN A 25 -8.28 -17.65 -13.69
CA ASN A 25 -9.51 -18.17 -13.10
C ASN A 25 -10.74 -17.80 -13.93
N ASN A 26 -11.61 -18.77 -14.18
CA ASN A 26 -13.00 -18.52 -14.56
C ASN A 26 -13.90 -18.77 -13.38
N ARG A 27 -14.79 -17.81 -13.12
CA ARG A 27 -15.95 -18.04 -12.26
C ARG A 27 -17.20 -18.20 -13.09
N ASP A 28 -17.84 -19.35 -12.90
CA ASP A 28 -19.15 -19.63 -13.46
C ASP A 28 -20.23 -19.50 -12.39
N GLU A 29 -21.25 -18.70 -12.67
CA GLU A 29 -22.27 -18.31 -11.69
C GLU A 29 -23.56 -17.85 -12.38
N LEU A 30 -24.64 -17.75 -11.61
CA LEU A 30 -25.83 -16.98 -11.96
C LEU A 30 -25.44 -15.55 -12.39
N PHE A 31 -25.91 -15.13 -13.56
CA PHE A 31 -25.62 -13.79 -14.09
C PHE A 31 -26.20 -12.68 -13.23
N ASP A 32 -27.33 -12.97 -12.57
CA ASP A 32 -28.07 -12.01 -11.75
C ASP A 32 -27.57 -11.94 -10.29
N ARG A 33 -26.59 -12.78 -9.90
CA ARG A 33 -26.07 -12.78 -8.52
C ARG A 33 -25.20 -11.54 -8.32
N PRO A 34 -25.53 -10.59 -7.45
CA PRO A 34 -24.74 -9.37 -7.37
C PRO A 34 -23.31 -9.57 -6.80
N THR A 35 -22.32 -8.94 -7.42
CA THR A 35 -20.91 -8.88 -6.97
C THR A 35 -20.34 -7.49 -7.18
N LEU A 36 -19.32 -7.14 -6.40
CA LEU A 36 -18.52 -5.94 -6.59
C LEU A 36 -17.22 -6.25 -7.35
N PRO A 37 -16.65 -5.27 -8.08
CA PRO A 37 -15.29 -5.36 -8.60
C PRO A 37 -14.27 -5.58 -7.46
N PRO A 38 -13.08 -6.11 -7.76
CA PRO A 38 -12.00 -6.24 -6.78
C PRO A 38 -11.65 -4.88 -6.19
N THR A 39 -11.50 -4.81 -4.86
CA THR A 39 -11.07 -3.60 -4.15
C THR A 39 -10.54 -3.94 -2.76
N TRP A 40 -9.61 -3.12 -2.26
CA TRP A 40 -8.95 -3.32 -0.96
C TRP A 40 -9.86 -3.26 0.26
N LYS A 41 -11.01 -2.59 0.14
CA LYS A 41 -11.92 -2.41 1.28
C LYS A 41 -13.13 -3.36 1.21
N ASP A 42 -13.57 -3.72 0.00
CA ASP A 42 -14.91 -4.26 -0.27
C ASP A 42 -15.04 -5.18 -1.50
N GLY A 43 -13.97 -5.83 -1.99
CA GLY A 43 -14.10 -6.85 -3.05
C GLY A 43 -14.86 -8.06 -2.51
N ARG A 44 -16.17 -8.15 -2.76
CA ARG A 44 -17.08 -9.10 -2.10
C ARG A 44 -18.19 -9.61 -3.02
N ASP A 45 -18.66 -10.82 -2.73
CA ASP A 45 -19.98 -11.29 -3.12
C ASP A 45 -21.04 -10.59 -2.27
N GLN A 46 -21.88 -9.74 -2.89
CA GLN A 46 -22.86 -8.92 -2.15
C GLN A 46 -24.00 -9.74 -1.56
N THR A 47 -24.22 -10.96 -2.05
CA THR A 47 -25.23 -11.88 -1.52
C THR A 47 -24.70 -12.79 -0.42
N ASP A 48 -23.38 -12.77 -0.18
CA ASP A 48 -22.77 -13.54 0.89
C ASP A 48 -22.96 -12.78 2.22
N PRO A 49 -23.72 -13.33 3.20
CA PRO A 49 -23.95 -12.65 4.47
C PRO A 49 -22.67 -12.45 5.30
N TYR A 50 -21.60 -13.18 4.98
CA TYR A 50 -20.29 -13.05 5.61
C TYR A 50 -19.35 -12.11 4.82
N GLY A 51 -19.82 -11.56 3.69
CA GLY A 51 -19.04 -10.71 2.81
C GLY A 51 -17.87 -11.45 2.16
N GLY A 52 -18.07 -12.74 1.85
CA GLY A 52 -17.08 -13.64 1.27
C GLY A 52 -16.65 -13.31 -0.16
N THR A 53 -15.61 -13.99 -0.64
CA THR A 53 -15.11 -13.90 -2.03
C THR A 53 -14.70 -15.28 -2.57
N TRP A 54 -14.71 -15.46 -3.89
CA TRP A 54 -14.28 -16.72 -4.53
C TRP A 54 -12.78 -16.73 -4.87
N LEU A 55 -12.21 -15.55 -5.10
CA LEU A 55 -10.80 -15.34 -5.37
C LEU A 55 -10.40 -13.97 -4.80
N GLY A 56 -9.27 -13.90 -4.13
CA GLY A 56 -8.73 -12.63 -3.67
C GLY A 56 -7.26 -12.74 -3.30
N MET A 57 -6.61 -11.58 -3.18
CA MET A 57 -5.21 -11.49 -2.78
C MET A 57 -4.99 -10.35 -1.79
N SER A 58 -4.08 -10.54 -0.83
CA SER A 58 -3.60 -9.53 0.11
C SER A 58 -2.31 -8.86 -0.38
N ARG A 59 -1.95 -7.73 0.22
CA ARG A 59 -0.73 -7.00 -0.15
C ARG A 59 0.56 -7.68 0.28
N ASP A 60 0.52 -8.57 1.26
CA ASP A 60 1.67 -9.40 1.65
C ASP A 60 1.77 -10.70 0.85
N GLY A 61 0.94 -10.86 -0.18
CA GLY A 61 1.06 -11.96 -1.13
C GLY A 61 0.37 -13.25 -0.71
N ARG A 62 -0.61 -13.21 0.21
CA ARG A 62 -1.58 -14.32 0.34
C ARG A 62 -2.58 -14.25 -0.80
N LEU A 63 -2.86 -15.38 -1.44
CA LEU A 63 -3.92 -15.52 -2.44
C LEU A 63 -4.80 -16.70 -2.03
N GLY A 64 -6.12 -16.53 -2.07
CA GLY A 64 -7.06 -17.62 -1.86
C GLY A 64 -8.01 -17.76 -3.04
N ASN A 65 -8.32 -19.00 -3.41
CA ASN A 65 -9.31 -19.34 -4.42
C ASN A 65 -10.16 -20.52 -3.94
N VAL A 66 -11.48 -20.43 -4.06
CA VAL A 66 -12.40 -21.51 -3.69
C VAL A 66 -13.27 -21.93 -4.87
N LEU A 67 -13.37 -23.24 -5.06
CA LEU A 67 -14.11 -23.90 -6.12
C LEU A 67 -15.16 -24.81 -5.48
N ALA A 68 -16.43 -24.61 -5.81
CA ALA A 68 -17.51 -25.45 -5.28
C ALA A 68 -17.42 -26.86 -5.89
N VAL A 69 -17.21 -27.92 -5.10
CA VAL A 69 -17.26 -29.28 -5.64
C VAL A 69 -18.66 -29.52 -6.19
N LEU A 70 -18.74 -30.11 -7.39
CA LEU A 70 -20.01 -30.40 -8.03
C LEU A 70 -20.64 -31.65 -7.38
N GLU A 71 -21.77 -31.50 -6.71
CA GLU A 71 -22.43 -32.59 -5.96
C GLU A 71 -23.90 -32.77 -6.39
N ASN A 72 -24.50 -33.90 -6.01
CA ASN A 72 -25.93 -34.11 -6.14
C ASN A 72 -26.67 -33.34 -5.06
N ALA A 73 -27.90 -32.91 -5.35
CA ALA A 73 -28.72 -32.14 -4.39
C ALA A 73 -28.98 -32.91 -3.07
N THR A 74 -28.91 -34.24 -3.09
CA THR A 74 -29.05 -35.09 -1.90
C THR A 74 -27.87 -35.00 -0.93
N ASP A 75 -26.70 -34.56 -1.42
CA ASP A 75 -25.46 -34.49 -0.67
C ASP A 75 -25.20 -33.07 -0.13
N GLU A 76 -26.04 -32.10 -0.52
CA GLU A 76 -25.95 -30.71 -0.09
C GLU A 76 -26.60 -30.52 1.29
N ILE A 77 -25.89 -29.83 2.18
CA ILE A 77 -26.36 -29.40 3.49
C ILE A 77 -27.26 -28.17 3.28
N PRO A 78 -28.55 -28.22 3.68
CA PRO A 78 -29.43 -27.06 3.65
C PRO A 78 -28.89 -25.94 4.53
N CYS A 79 -28.95 -24.70 4.05
CA CYS A 79 -28.50 -23.51 4.78
C CYS A 79 -27.02 -23.55 5.24
N ALA A 80 -26.16 -24.30 4.54
CA ALA A 80 -24.73 -24.32 4.79
C ALA A 80 -24.10 -22.92 4.72
N ILE A 81 -23.00 -22.74 5.46
CA ILE A 81 -22.21 -21.51 5.37
C ILE A 81 -21.66 -21.36 3.95
N THR A 82 -21.65 -20.12 3.46
CA THR A 82 -21.09 -19.79 2.14
C THR A 82 -19.58 -20.02 2.13
N ARG A 83 -19.11 -20.70 1.08
CA ARG A 83 -17.68 -21.02 0.90
C ARG A 83 -16.80 -19.77 0.72
N GLY A 84 -17.39 -18.64 0.33
CA GLY A 84 -16.66 -17.38 0.19
C GLY A 84 -16.06 -16.86 1.51
N LYS A 85 -16.63 -17.26 2.66
CA LYS A 85 -16.09 -16.97 4.00
C LYS A 85 -14.65 -17.47 4.16
N ILE A 86 -14.32 -18.64 3.60
CA ILE A 86 -13.02 -19.30 3.74
C ILE A 86 -11.89 -18.41 3.20
N VAL A 87 -12.02 -17.95 1.95
CA VAL A 87 -11.01 -17.08 1.32
C VAL A 87 -10.92 -15.75 2.06
N TYR A 88 -12.06 -15.18 2.43
CA TYR A 88 -12.10 -13.90 3.14
C TYR A 88 -11.40 -13.94 4.51
N GLU A 89 -11.62 -14.99 5.30
CA GLU A 89 -10.97 -15.16 6.60
C GLU A 89 -9.49 -15.45 6.46
N TYR A 90 -9.09 -16.29 5.51
CA TYR A 90 -7.67 -16.53 5.23
C TYR A 90 -6.93 -15.24 4.88
N LEU A 91 -7.47 -14.42 3.99
CA LEU A 91 -6.85 -13.14 3.59
C LEU A 91 -6.80 -12.09 4.71
N LYS A 92 -7.60 -12.27 5.77
CA LYS A 92 -7.58 -11.43 6.98
C LYS A 92 -6.71 -11.99 8.09
N SER A 93 -6.39 -13.27 8.03
CA SER A 93 -5.53 -13.92 9.00
C SER A 93 -4.06 -13.57 8.75
N GLU A 94 -3.24 -13.77 9.76
CA GLU A 94 -1.78 -13.73 9.63
C GLU A 94 -1.17 -15.14 9.45
N MET A 95 -2.03 -16.17 9.39
CA MET A 95 -1.61 -17.57 9.37
C MET A 95 -1.04 -17.96 8.00
N PRO A 96 -0.01 -18.82 7.95
CA PRO A 96 0.36 -19.55 6.75
C PRO A 96 -0.79 -20.44 6.24
N PRO A 97 -0.83 -20.77 4.93
CA PRO A 97 -1.87 -21.61 4.34
C PRO A 97 -2.10 -22.93 5.09
N GLU A 98 -1.02 -23.62 5.44
CA GLU A 98 -1.00 -24.91 6.12
C GLU A 98 -1.62 -24.84 7.52
N ASP A 99 -1.23 -23.84 8.29
CA ASP A 99 -1.73 -23.64 9.66
C ASP A 99 -3.19 -23.19 9.63
N TYR A 100 -3.56 -22.30 8.70
CA TYR A 100 -4.95 -21.91 8.51
C TYR A 100 -5.84 -23.12 8.19
N VAL A 101 -5.36 -24.04 7.34
CA VAL A 101 -6.08 -25.28 7.04
C VAL A 101 -6.16 -26.20 8.26
N ALA A 102 -5.04 -26.45 8.93
CA ALA A 102 -4.95 -27.41 10.02
C ALA A 102 -5.69 -26.96 11.29
N GLU A 103 -5.54 -25.69 11.67
CA GLU A 103 -6.01 -25.18 12.96
C GLU A 103 -7.39 -24.52 12.88
N GLN A 104 -7.77 -23.97 11.72
CA GLN A 104 -9.05 -23.26 11.56
C GLN A 104 -9.99 -24.00 10.62
N LEU A 105 -9.65 -24.11 9.32
CA LEU A 105 -10.59 -24.59 8.31
C LEU A 105 -11.03 -26.05 8.53
N SER A 106 -10.10 -26.93 8.91
CA SER A 106 -10.39 -28.36 9.11
C SER A 106 -11.45 -28.59 10.21
N ASN A 107 -11.45 -27.75 11.24
CA ASN A 107 -12.40 -27.81 12.35
C ASN A 107 -13.82 -27.35 11.95
N GLU A 108 -13.93 -26.45 10.98
CA GLU A 108 -15.21 -25.91 10.50
C GLU A 108 -15.68 -26.53 9.17
N ALA A 109 -14.86 -27.37 8.53
CA ALA A 109 -15.08 -27.86 7.16
C ALA A 109 -16.44 -28.54 6.91
N GLN A 110 -17.02 -29.16 7.94
CA GLN A 110 -18.33 -29.83 7.88
C GLN A 110 -19.52 -28.86 7.82
N GLN A 111 -19.32 -27.58 8.13
CA GLN A 111 -20.36 -26.54 8.06
C GLN A 111 -20.61 -26.04 6.62
N TYR A 112 -19.77 -26.46 5.67
CA TYR A 112 -19.81 -26.03 4.28
C TYR A 112 -20.25 -27.18 3.34
N ASN A 113 -20.94 -26.81 2.27
CA ASN A 113 -21.11 -27.70 1.11
C ASN A 113 -19.76 -28.00 0.44
N GLY A 114 -19.70 -29.04 -0.41
CA GLY A 114 -18.47 -29.49 -1.03
C GLY A 114 -17.64 -28.35 -1.64
N PHE A 115 -16.35 -28.34 -1.35
CA PHE A 115 -15.41 -27.36 -1.89
C PHE A 115 -14.00 -27.93 -2.08
N ASN A 116 -13.28 -27.33 -3.01
CA ASN A 116 -11.82 -27.35 -3.10
C ASN A 116 -11.35 -25.91 -2.85
N VAL A 117 -10.44 -25.72 -1.91
CA VAL A 117 -9.79 -24.43 -1.67
C VAL A 117 -8.31 -24.54 -2.02
N ILE A 118 -7.79 -23.49 -2.64
CA ILE A 118 -6.40 -23.32 -2.99
C ILE A 118 -5.94 -22.04 -2.30
N LEU A 119 -4.99 -22.17 -1.37
CA LEU A 119 -4.42 -21.07 -0.62
C LEU A 119 -2.93 -20.98 -0.95
N LEU A 120 -2.47 -19.80 -1.36
CA LEU A 120 -1.08 -19.49 -1.64
C LEU A 120 -0.59 -18.42 -0.67
N HIS A 121 0.70 -18.43 -0.35
CA HIS A 121 1.36 -17.34 0.36
C HIS A 121 2.78 -17.16 -0.14
N ARG A 122 3.21 -15.90 -0.26
CA ARG A 122 4.57 -15.51 -0.58
C ARG A 122 5.35 -15.16 0.70
N TYR A 123 6.19 -16.08 1.17
CA TYR A 123 6.97 -15.88 2.40
C TYR A 123 8.36 -16.50 2.28
N GLY A 124 9.23 -16.12 3.22
CA GLY A 124 10.57 -16.65 3.33
C GLY A 124 10.64 -17.84 4.29
N LYS A 125 11.62 -18.72 4.08
CA LYS A 125 11.69 -20.06 4.69
C LYS A 125 11.90 -20.06 6.22
N SER A 126 12.18 -18.92 6.87
CA SER A 126 12.34 -18.85 8.33
C SER A 126 11.05 -19.09 9.13
N ALA A 127 9.89 -19.05 8.48
CA ALA A 127 8.59 -19.33 9.09
C ALA A 127 8.14 -20.81 9.00
N PHE A 128 8.92 -21.69 8.35
CA PHE A 128 8.52 -23.08 8.09
C PHE A 128 9.11 -24.05 9.12
N ASP A 129 8.25 -24.64 9.96
CA ASP A 129 8.64 -25.68 10.91
C ASP A 129 8.85 -27.03 10.19
N SER A 130 10.12 -27.40 9.99
CA SER A 130 10.78 -28.72 9.84
C SER A 130 10.09 -29.96 9.22
N ARG A 131 8.82 -29.93 8.81
CA ARG A 131 8.00 -31.11 8.48
C ARG A 131 7.96 -31.49 7.00
N PHE A 132 8.51 -30.67 6.11
CA PHE A 132 8.65 -30.99 4.68
C PHE A 132 10.03 -30.56 4.17
N GLU A 133 11.07 -31.24 4.66
CA GLU A 133 12.38 -31.19 4.01
C GLU A 133 12.34 -32.04 2.75
N ASN A 134 12.29 -31.38 1.59
CA ASN A 134 13.07 -31.76 0.43
C ASN A 134 13.25 -30.52 -0.46
N GLU A 135 14.52 -30.13 -0.63
CA GLU A 135 15.10 -29.21 -1.62
C GLU A 135 14.14 -28.26 -2.33
N LEU A 136 14.05 -27.00 -1.90
CA LEU A 136 13.61 -25.85 -2.70
C LEU A 136 14.09 -24.55 -2.02
N CYS A 137 14.53 -23.60 -2.85
CA CYS A 137 15.48 -22.52 -2.57
C CYS A 137 15.23 -21.70 -1.29
N GLY A 138 16.24 -21.65 -0.42
CA GLY A 138 16.28 -20.76 0.75
C GLY A 138 17.71 -20.30 1.01
N ASN A 139 18.24 -19.44 0.14
CA ASN A 139 19.50 -18.73 0.44
C ASN A 139 19.14 -17.31 0.88
N LYS A 140 19.50 -16.97 2.12
CA LYS A 140 19.61 -15.57 2.54
C LYS A 140 20.64 -14.90 1.63
N ILE A 141 20.36 -13.72 1.12
CA ILE A 141 21.38 -12.93 0.42
C ILE A 141 21.92 -11.90 1.41
N THR A 142 23.22 -11.88 1.60
CA THR A 142 23.89 -10.80 2.31
C THR A 142 24.08 -9.64 1.35
N LEU A 143 23.30 -8.59 1.51
CA LEU A 143 23.53 -7.32 0.84
C LEU A 143 23.92 -6.32 1.93
N PHE A 144 25.13 -5.76 1.83
CA PHE A 144 25.60 -4.70 2.72
C PHE A 144 25.52 -5.06 4.23
N ASN A 145 25.88 -6.29 4.59
CA ASN A 145 25.86 -6.85 5.96
C ASN A 145 24.47 -7.06 6.59
N GLU A 146 23.38 -6.94 5.83
CA GLU A 146 22.03 -7.36 6.26
C GLU A 146 21.59 -8.62 5.50
N GLU A 147 20.97 -9.57 6.21
CA GLU A 147 20.40 -10.79 5.61
C GLU A 147 19.00 -10.49 5.08
N ILE A 148 18.85 -10.45 3.75
CA ILE A 148 17.53 -10.31 3.12
C ILE A 148 16.95 -11.69 2.82
N GLU A 149 15.73 -11.92 3.29
CA GLU A 149 15.02 -13.18 3.11
C GLU A 149 14.39 -13.27 1.71
N ARG A 150 14.78 -14.29 0.94
CA ARG A 150 14.17 -14.60 -0.35
C ARG A 150 12.77 -15.19 -0.12
N LYS A 151 11.73 -14.46 -0.54
CA LYS A 151 10.34 -14.93 -0.49
C LYS A 151 9.95 -15.58 -1.81
N THR A 152 9.32 -16.75 -1.73
CA THR A 152 8.73 -17.46 -2.86
C THR A 152 7.30 -17.91 -2.51
N TYR A 153 6.54 -18.35 -3.50
CA TYR A 153 5.18 -18.83 -3.31
C TYR A 153 5.15 -20.32 -2.97
N PHE A 154 4.37 -20.65 -1.95
CA PHE A 154 3.93 -22.00 -1.64
C PHE A 154 2.41 -22.07 -1.61
N GLY A 155 1.86 -23.24 -1.92
CA GLY A 155 0.43 -23.46 -1.98
C GLY A 155 -0.03 -24.66 -1.16
N VAL A 156 -1.26 -24.58 -0.68
CA VAL A 156 -1.99 -25.69 -0.06
C VAL A 156 -3.33 -25.84 -0.76
N GLN A 157 -3.63 -27.06 -1.19
CA GLN A 157 -4.96 -27.48 -1.62
C GLN A 157 -5.63 -28.27 -0.50
N PHE A 158 -6.88 -27.94 -0.20
CA PHE A 158 -7.71 -28.68 0.74
C PHE A 158 -9.11 -28.89 0.17
N SER A 159 -9.70 -30.05 0.41
CA SER A 159 -11.11 -30.33 0.12
C SER A 159 -11.80 -30.88 1.35
N ASN A 160 -13.07 -30.51 1.56
CA ASN A 160 -13.89 -31.13 2.61
C ASN A 160 -14.62 -32.40 2.12
N ARG A 161 -14.21 -32.96 0.98
CA ARG A 161 -14.76 -34.19 0.39
C ARG A 161 -13.67 -35.23 0.16
N GLN A 162 -14.08 -36.51 0.17
CA GLN A 162 -13.20 -37.68 -0.01
C GLN A 162 -11.96 -37.69 0.91
N GLY A 163 -12.18 -37.80 2.23
CA GLY A 163 -11.10 -38.06 3.20
C GLY A 163 -10.29 -36.83 3.64
N SER A 164 -10.74 -35.63 3.30
CA SER A 164 -10.10 -34.34 3.61
C SER A 164 -8.60 -34.25 3.26
N PRO A 165 -8.18 -34.55 2.02
CA PRO A 165 -6.76 -34.52 1.67
C PRO A 165 -6.25 -33.07 1.65
N THR A 166 -5.25 -32.79 2.47
CA THR A 166 -4.43 -31.57 2.36
C THR A 166 -3.19 -31.90 1.55
N ALA A 167 -2.96 -31.17 0.46
CA ALA A 167 -1.77 -31.31 -0.37
C ALA A 167 -1.04 -29.97 -0.47
N ALA A 168 0.17 -29.90 0.07
CA ALA A 168 1.08 -28.78 -0.15
C ALA A 168 1.77 -28.93 -1.53
N PHE A 169 2.00 -27.82 -2.21
CA PHE A 169 2.66 -27.79 -3.51
C PHE A 169 3.54 -26.55 -3.67
N GLY A 170 4.64 -26.72 -4.40
CA GLY A 170 5.64 -25.68 -4.67
C GLY A 170 5.68 -25.32 -6.17
N PRO A 171 6.85 -24.90 -6.70
CA PRO A 171 7.01 -24.57 -8.12
C PRO A 171 6.49 -25.65 -9.06
N GLY A 172 5.81 -25.21 -10.13
CA GLY A 172 5.11 -26.10 -11.06
C GLY A 172 3.91 -25.44 -11.74
N ILE A 173 3.22 -26.21 -12.57
CA ILE A 173 2.01 -25.79 -13.29
C ILE A 173 0.86 -26.69 -12.84
N TYR A 174 -0.25 -26.08 -12.42
CA TYR A 174 -1.36 -26.77 -11.76
C TYR A 174 -2.70 -26.34 -12.36
N GLY A 175 -3.64 -27.29 -12.44
CA GLY A 175 -5.01 -27.06 -12.90
C GLY A 175 -6.03 -27.59 -11.89
N PHE A 176 -7.01 -26.75 -11.53
CA PHE A 176 -8.02 -27.02 -10.52
C PHE A 176 -9.42 -26.75 -11.07
N GLY A 177 -10.42 -27.48 -10.56
CA GLY A 177 -11.81 -27.33 -10.96
C GLY A 177 -12.80 -27.81 -9.89
N ASN A 178 -14.07 -27.85 -10.26
CA ASN A 178 -15.18 -28.33 -9.40
C ASN A 178 -15.25 -29.86 -9.27
N SER A 179 -14.29 -30.61 -9.79
CA SER A 179 -14.24 -32.07 -9.65
C SER A 179 -13.71 -32.47 -8.27
N VAL A 180 -14.03 -33.69 -7.84
CA VAL A 180 -13.37 -34.28 -6.67
C VAL A 180 -11.86 -34.43 -6.90
N LEU A 181 -11.09 -34.40 -5.82
CA LEU A 181 -9.63 -34.51 -5.88
C LEU A 181 -9.18 -35.80 -6.58
N GLY A 182 -8.10 -35.70 -7.36
CA GLY A 182 -7.52 -36.83 -8.10
C GLY A 182 -8.31 -37.27 -9.34
N LYS A 183 -9.50 -36.73 -9.61
CA LYS A 183 -10.31 -37.04 -10.79
C LYS A 183 -10.71 -35.74 -11.51
N PRO A 184 -9.79 -35.09 -12.24
CA PRO A 184 -10.11 -33.84 -12.93
C PRO A 184 -11.11 -34.06 -14.07
N PHE A 185 -11.96 -33.06 -14.34
CA PHE A 185 -12.72 -33.01 -15.59
C PHE A 185 -11.77 -32.87 -16.79
N LYS A 186 -12.14 -33.42 -17.95
CA LYS A 186 -11.34 -33.38 -19.19
C LYS A 186 -10.97 -31.96 -19.59
N LYS A 187 -11.84 -30.99 -19.32
CA LYS A 187 -11.58 -29.57 -19.58
C LYS A 187 -10.43 -28.98 -18.75
N ILE A 188 -10.19 -29.50 -17.54
CA ILE A 188 -9.07 -29.07 -16.71
C ILE A 188 -7.76 -29.54 -17.35
N THR A 189 -7.70 -30.82 -17.77
CA THR A 189 -6.54 -31.36 -18.48
C THR A 189 -6.30 -30.66 -19.82
N TYR A 190 -7.36 -30.32 -20.56
CA TYR A 190 -7.25 -29.55 -21.79
C TYR A 190 -6.72 -28.13 -21.55
N GLY A 191 -7.32 -27.38 -20.64
CA GLY A 191 -6.90 -26.01 -20.34
C GLY A 191 -5.51 -25.94 -19.73
N LEU A 192 -5.09 -26.95 -18.96
CA LEU A 192 -3.73 -27.06 -18.44
C LEU A 192 -2.71 -27.18 -19.58
N ARG A 193 -2.98 -28.00 -20.61
CA ARG A 193 -2.12 -28.09 -21.79
C ARG A 193 -2.04 -26.77 -22.57
N LEU A 194 -3.18 -26.10 -22.76
CA LEU A 194 -3.17 -24.77 -23.39
C LEU A 194 -2.34 -23.78 -22.57
N PHE A 195 -2.47 -23.80 -21.24
CA PHE A 195 -1.71 -22.94 -20.37
C PHE A 195 -0.21 -23.22 -20.44
N GLU A 196 0.20 -24.48 -20.39
CA GLU A 196 1.59 -24.90 -20.60
C GLU A 196 2.15 -24.45 -21.97
N GLU A 197 1.35 -24.55 -23.03
CA GLU A 197 1.74 -24.09 -24.36
C GLU A 197 1.92 -22.57 -24.41
N LYS A 198 1.00 -21.80 -23.81
CA LYS A 198 1.05 -20.34 -23.79
C LYS A 198 2.17 -19.82 -22.88
N LEU A 199 2.54 -20.52 -21.81
CA LEU A 199 3.64 -20.15 -20.94
C LEU A 199 5.00 -20.12 -21.66
N LYS A 200 5.16 -20.83 -22.78
CA LYS A 200 6.39 -20.77 -23.62
C LYS A 200 6.70 -19.38 -24.17
N ILE A 201 5.70 -18.48 -24.22
CA ILE A 201 5.94 -17.09 -24.60
C ILE A 201 6.86 -16.35 -23.62
N LEU A 202 6.96 -16.83 -22.37
CA LEU A 202 7.84 -16.24 -21.37
C LEU A 202 9.33 -16.41 -21.70
N ASP A 203 9.68 -17.30 -22.65
CA ASP A 203 11.04 -17.44 -23.16
C ASP A 203 11.44 -16.32 -24.15
N ASP A 204 10.49 -15.53 -24.64
CA ASP A 204 10.75 -14.36 -25.51
C ASP A 204 10.96 -13.10 -24.67
N GLU A 205 12.19 -12.57 -24.66
CA GLU A 205 12.54 -11.36 -23.92
C GLU A 205 11.79 -10.09 -24.38
N ASN A 206 11.14 -10.12 -25.55
CA ASN A 206 10.41 -8.98 -26.12
C ASN A 206 8.90 -9.03 -25.83
N VAL A 207 8.41 -10.09 -25.17
CA VAL A 207 6.99 -10.18 -24.82
C VAL A 207 6.63 -9.07 -23.85
N ASN A 208 5.56 -8.33 -24.16
CA ASN A 208 4.99 -7.36 -23.23
C ASN A 208 3.78 -7.96 -22.52
N GLU A 209 3.44 -7.37 -21.36
CA GLU A 209 2.36 -7.86 -20.51
C GLU A 209 0.99 -7.85 -21.22
N GLN A 210 0.76 -6.97 -22.18
CA GLN A 210 -0.52 -6.92 -22.92
C GLN A 210 -0.71 -8.15 -23.82
N GLU A 211 0.34 -8.58 -24.50
CA GLU A 211 0.30 -9.80 -25.32
C GLU A 211 0.13 -11.05 -24.44
N LEU A 212 0.82 -11.09 -23.29
CA LEU A 212 0.66 -12.16 -22.31
C LEU A 212 -0.79 -12.25 -21.80
N MET A 213 -1.37 -11.11 -21.41
CA MET A 213 -2.75 -10.98 -20.96
C MET A 213 -3.75 -11.46 -22.02
N LYS A 214 -3.53 -11.09 -23.29
CA LYS A 214 -4.37 -11.53 -24.40
C LYS A 214 -4.34 -13.05 -24.56
N GLN A 215 -3.17 -13.66 -24.56
CA GLN A 215 -3.04 -15.12 -24.73
C GLN A 215 -3.66 -15.91 -23.58
N PHE A 216 -3.59 -15.38 -22.37
CA PHE A 216 -4.26 -15.98 -21.22
C PHE A 216 -5.77 -15.81 -21.24
N LEU A 217 -6.27 -14.66 -21.71
CA LEU A 217 -7.70 -14.48 -21.96
C LEU A 217 -8.23 -15.45 -23.01
N ASP A 218 -7.47 -15.72 -24.08
CA ASP A 218 -7.86 -16.67 -25.13
C ASP A 218 -8.13 -18.08 -24.57
N ILE A 219 -7.36 -18.52 -23.55
CA ILE A 219 -7.63 -19.79 -22.84
C ILE A 219 -8.96 -19.72 -22.09
N LEU A 220 -9.19 -18.62 -21.37
CA LEU A 220 -10.36 -18.45 -20.51
C LEU A 220 -11.67 -18.30 -21.28
N ILE A 221 -11.62 -17.95 -22.57
CA ILE A 221 -12.80 -17.83 -23.44
C ILE A 221 -13.00 -19.02 -24.40
N ASP A 222 -12.19 -20.07 -24.27
CA ASP A 222 -12.27 -21.25 -25.14
C ASP A 222 -13.57 -22.06 -24.90
N GLN A 223 -14.26 -22.38 -26.00
CA GLN A 223 -15.57 -23.06 -26.02
C GLN A 223 -15.48 -24.52 -26.49
N THR A 224 -14.29 -25.12 -26.51
CA THR A 224 -14.08 -26.51 -26.91
C THR A 224 -14.83 -27.44 -25.96
N SER A 225 -15.73 -28.27 -26.51
CA SER A 225 -16.49 -29.24 -25.73
C SER A 225 -15.70 -30.54 -25.58
N HIS A 226 -15.69 -31.08 -24.37
CA HIS A 226 -15.02 -32.33 -24.03
C HIS A 226 -15.99 -33.44 -23.65
N TYR A 227 -17.22 -33.37 -24.14
CA TYR A 227 -18.21 -34.42 -23.95
C TYR A 227 -17.93 -35.64 -24.85
N PRO A 228 -18.11 -36.89 -24.35
CA PRO A 228 -18.47 -37.22 -22.98
C PRO A 228 -17.29 -37.01 -22.02
N ASP A 229 -17.58 -36.46 -20.85
CA ASP A 229 -16.66 -36.39 -19.72
C ASP A 229 -17.21 -37.33 -18.64
N GLU A 230 -16.60 -38.50 -18.49
CA GLU A 230 -17.11 -39.57 -17.62
C GLU A 230 -17.13 -39.12 -16.16
N GLN A 231 -16.17 -38.31 -15.74
CA GLN A 231 -16.12 -37.77 -14.39
C GLN A 231 -17.26 -36.78 -14.17
N LEU A 232 -17.48 -35.83 -15.08
CA LEU A 232 -18.60 -34.89 -15.01
C LEU A 232 -19.95 -35.62 -14.93
N ILE A 233 -20.16 -36.59 -15.82
CA ILE A 233 -21.40 -37.39 -15.90
C ILE A 233 -21.62 -38.18 -14.61
N SER A 234 -20.57 -38.76 -14.03
CA SER A 234 -20.67 -39.55 -12.80
C SER A 234 -20.92 -38.70 -11.54
N GLN A 235 -20.36 -37.49 -11.49
CA GLN A 235 -20.39 -36.66 -10.27
C GLN A 235 -21.73 -35.95 -10.08
N LYS A 236 -22.41 -35.58 -11.17
CA LYS A 236 -23.76 -35.03 -11.11
C LYS A 236 -24.60 -35.48 -12.29
N LYS A 237 -25.72 -36.14 -12.00
CA LYS A 237 -26.68 -36.54 -13.05
C LYS A 237 -27.28 -35.30 -13.70
N GLN A 238 -27.01 -35.13 -14.99
CA GLN A 238 -27.59 -34.09 -15.83
C GLN A 238 -27.90 -34.66 -17.22
N ASP A 239 -28.72 -33.95 -17.98
CA ASP A 239 -28.95 -34.29 -19.38
C ASP A 239 -27.68 -34.05 -20.23
N LYS A 240 -27.67 -34.68 -21.40
CA LYS A 240 -26.56 -34.68 -22.34
C LYS A 240 -26.14 -33.27 -22.77
N ASP A 241 -27.10 -32.39 -23.04
CA ASP A 241 -26.82 -31.07 -23.60
C ASP A 241 -26.19 -30.16 -22.55
N ARG A 242 -26.65 -30.25 -21.29
CA ARG A 242 -26.00 -29.55 -20.17
C ARG A 242 -24.58 -30.05 -19.91
N CYS A 243 -24.36 -31.37 -19.92
CA CYS A 243 -23.02 -31.94 -19.80
C CYS A 243 -22.09 -31.46 -20.93
N LYS A 244 -22.61 -31.31 -22.15
CA LYS A 244 -21.85 -30.81 -23.30
C LYS A 244 -21.36 -29.38 -23.08
N LEU A 245 -22.24 -28.49 -22.62
CA LEU A 245 -21.89 -27.09 -22.32
C LEU A 245 -20.95 -26.98 -21.11
N MET A 246 -21.25 -27.68 -20.01
CA MET A 246 -20.45 -27.62 -18.78
C MET A 246 -19.03 -28.16 -18.95
N SER A 247 -18.79 -28.98 -19.98
CA SER A 247 -17.48 -29.50 -20.38
C SER A 247 -16.59 -28.49 -21.10
N GLN A 248 -17.02 -27.24 -21.31
CA GLN A 248 -16.22 -26.15 -21.90
C GLN A 248 -15.56 -25.28 -20.81
N LEU A 249 -14.51 -24.54 -21.15
CA LEU A 249 -13.86 -23.57 -20.23
C LEU A 249 -14.70 -22.30 -20.09
N PHE A 250 -15.21 -21.78 -21.21
CA PHE A 250 -16.21 -20.72 -21.27
C PHE A 250 -17.54 -21.29 -21.76
N TYR A 251 -18.60 -21.14 -20.98
CA TYR A 251 -19.93 -21.57 -21.42
C TYR A 251 -21.06 -20.75 -20.82
N GLU A 252 -22.22 -20.88 -21.46
CA GLU A 252 -23.47 -20.27 -21.09
C GLU A 252 -24.58 -21.30 -21.32
N PHE A 253 -25.52 -21.39 -20.39
CA PHE A 253 -26.75 -22.15 -20.65
C PHE A 253 -27.73 -21.31 -21.50
N PRO A 254 -28.48 -21.95 -22.40
CA PRO A 254 -29.52 -21.27 -23.15
C PRO A 254 -30.65 -20.78 -22.23
N GLU A 255 -31.40 -19.78 -22.70
CA GLU A 255 -32.58 -19.30 -21.99
C GLU A 255 -33.58 -20.43 -21.70
N PRO A 256 -34.31 -20.37 -20.56
CA PRO A 256 -34.37 -19.27 -19.59
C PRO A 256 -33.29 -19.34 -18.48
N VAL A 257 -32.29 -20.23 -18.59
CA VAL A 257 -31.31 -20.46 -17.53
C VAL A 257 -30.18 -19.43 -17.60
N ARG A 258 -30.24 -18.39 -16.76
CA ARG A 258 -29.24 -17.31 -16.67
C ARG A 258 -28.00 -17.71 -15.86
N TYR A 259 -27.25 -18.70 -16.35
CA TYR A 259 -26.04 -19.20 -15.69
C TYR A 259 -24.94 -19.55 -16.70
N GLY A 260 -23.70 -19.18 -16.39
CA GLY A 260 -22.53 -19.43 -17.23
C GLY A 260 -21.28 -18.73 -16.69
N THR A 261 -20.27 -18.56 -17.54
CA THR A 261 -19.04 -17.84 -17.19
C THR A 261 -19.33 -16.35 -17.03
N ARG A 262 -18.95 -15.85 -15.86
CA ARG A 262 -19.31 -14.51 -15.40
C ARG A 262 -18.10 -13.62 -15.14
N CYS A 263 -17.00 -14.21 -14.68
CA CYS A 263 -15.77 -13.47 -14.38
C CYS A 263 -14.55 -14.22 -14.92
N HIS A 264 -13.60 -13.46 -15.46
CA HIS A 264 -12.25 -13.89 -15.79
C HIS A 264 -11.27 -13.13 -14.91
N THR A 265 -10.44 -13.81 -14.15
CA THR A 265 -9.40 -13.18 -13.34
C THR A 265 -8.02 -13.66 -13.79
N ILE A 266 -7.10 -12.70 -13.94
CA ILE A 266 -5.70 -12.97 -14.23
C ILE A 266 -4.86 -12.24 -13.17
N VAL A 267 -3.99 -12.98 -12.48
CA VAL A 267 -3.03 -12.42 -11.52
C VAL A 267 -1.63 -12.73 -12.00
N LEU A 268 -0.82 -11.70 -12.19
CA LEU A 268 0.58 -11.80 -12.59
C LEU A 268 1.44 -11.21 -11.48
N VAL A 269 2.39 -11.97 -10.93
CA VAL A 269 3.38 -11.47 -9.97
C VAL A 269 4.78 -11.75 -10.46
N ASN A 270 5.57 -10.70 -10.68
CA ASN A 270 6.95 -10.84 -11.16
C ASN A 270 7.96 -11.20 -10.04
N GLY A 271 9.22 -11.43 -10.39
CA GLY A 271 10.29 -11.83 -9.49
C GLY A 271 10.60 -10.89 -8.33
N VAL A 272 10.21 -9.62 -8.44
CA VAL A 272 10.40 -8.61 -7.40
C VAL A 272 9.10 -8.25 -6.67
N GLY A 273 8.03 -9.02 -6.91
CA GLY A 273 6.74 -8.86 -6.24
C GLY A 273 5.82 -7.81 -6.85
N ARG A 274 6.06 -7.32 -8.07
CA ARG A 274 5.08 -6.45 -8.76
C ARG A 274 3.89 -7.28 -9.18
N CYS A 275 2.69 -6.83 -8.82
CA CYS A 275 1.44 -7.50 -9.13
C CYS A 275 0.63 -6.70 -10.15
N THR A 276 0.16 -7.39 -11.19
CA THR A 276 -0.96 -6.99 -12.03
C THR A 276 -2.14 -7.91 -11.72
N TYR A 277 -3.21 -7.35 -11.15
CA TYR A 277 -4.47 -8.05 -10.91
C TYR A 277 -5.50 -7.52 -11.90
N PHE A 278 -5.90 -8.36 -12.84
CA PHE A 278 -6.91 -8.07 -13.84
C PHE A 278 -8.17 -8.89 -13.56
N GLU A 279 -9.33 -8.23 -13.65
CA GLU A 279 -10.61 -8.92 -13.66
C GLU A 279 -11.52 -8.36 -14.75
N ARG A 280 -12.11 -9.26 -15.55
CA ARG A 280 -13.19 -8.97 -16.49
C ARG A 280 -14.48 -9.60 -15.98
N SER A 281 -15.50 -8.79 -15.71
CA SER A 281 -16.76 -9.22 -15.10
C SER A 281 -17.98 -8.83 -15.95
N ARG A 282 -18.94 -9.75 -16.10
CA ARG A 282 -20.20 -9.50 -16.85
C ARG A 282 -21.12 -8.57 -16.05
N LYS A 283 -21.73 -7.57 -16.71
CA LYS A 283 -22.67 -6.62 -16.07
C LYS A 283 -23.97 -7.30 -15.61
N GLN A 284 -24.43 -6.96 -14.40
CA GLN A 284 -25.60 -7.57 -13.73
C GLN A 284 -26.95 -7.38 -14.44
N ILE A 285 -27.13 -6.32 -15.25
CA ILE A 285 -28.47 -5.83 -15.68
C ILE A 285 -28.57 -5.67 -17.20
N THR A 286 -27.87 -6.50 -17.98
CA THR A 286 -28.10 -6.50 -19.42
C THR A 286 -29.20 -7.52 -19.79
N PRO A 287 -30.18 -7.14 -20.64
CA PRO A 287 -31.02 -8.11 -21.35
C PRO A 287 -30.12 -9.15 -22.03
N VAL A 288 -30.55 -10.41 -22.11
CA VAL A 288 -29.73 -11.52 -22.63
C VAL A 288 -29.20 -11.24 -24.05
N SER A 289 -29.88 -10.38 -24.81
CA SER A 289 -29.49 -9.97 -26.16
C SER A 289 -28.25 -9.06 -26.25
N ILE A 290 -27.77 -8.47 -25.16
CA ILE A 290 -26.58 -7.59 -25.16
C ILE A 290 -25.65 -8.00 -24.01
N VAL A 291 -24.60 -8.78 -24.27
CA VAL A 291 -23.61 -9.10 -23.24
C VAL A 291 -22.58 -7.96 -23.13
N THR A 292 -22.45 -7.36 -21.95
CA THR A 292 -21.45 -6.33 -21.67
C THR A 292 -20.53 -6.76 -20.53
N TRP A 293 -19.25 -6.40 -20.67
CA TRP A 293 -18.17 -6.73 -19.74
C TRP A 293 -17.54 -5.46 -19.19
N ASP A 294 -17.14 -5.48 -17.92
CA ASP A 294 -16.32 -4.45 -17.28
C ASP A 294 -14.94 -5.03 -16.96
N ASP A 295 -13.90 -4.31 -17.38
CA ASP A 295 -12.51 -4.65 -17.09
C ASP A 295 -12.00 -3.76 -15.95
N THR A 296 -11.42 -4.38 -14.93
CA THR A 296 -10.78 -3.72 -13.80
C THR A 296 -9.34 -4.20 -13.71
N ILE A 297 -8.39 -3.25 -13.56
CA ILE A 297 -6.97 -3.56 -13.43
C ILE A 297 -6.39 -2.85 -12.22
N HIS A 298 -5.68 -3.59 -11.39
CA HIS A 298 -4.91 -3.06 -10.27
C HIS A 298 -3.44 -3.38 -10.44
N TYR A 299 -2.61 -2.35 -10.32
CA TYR A 299 -1.16 -2.46 -10.24
C TYR A 299 -0.73 -2.11 -8.83
N PHE A 300 0.04 -2.99 -8.20
CA PHE A 300 0.59 -2.75 -6.87
C PHE A 300 1.77 -3.67 -6.62
N ASP A 301 2.67 -3.26 -5.73
CA ASP A 301 3.78 -4.10 -5.32
C ASP A 301 3.39 -4.87 -4.05
N LEU A 302 3.65 -6.17 -4.05
CA LEU A 302 3.54 -7.01 -2.86
C LEU A 302 4.56 -6.59 -1.83
N ASP A 303 4.21 -6.74 -0.56
CA ASP A 303 4.94 -6.21 0.58
C ASP A 303 5.13 -4.67 0.52
N ASP A 304 4.50 -3.95 -0.43
CA ASP A 304 4.43 -2.49 -0.41
C ASP A 304 3.35 -2.09 0.58
N THR A 305 3.77 -1.92 1.82
CA THR A 305 3.04 -1.07 2.72
C THR A 305 3.12 0.33 2.11
N ASP A 306 1.98 0.96 1.79
CA ASP A 306 1.82 2.35 1.29
C ASP A 306 2.45 3.43 2.22
N THR A 307 3.41 3.09 3.08
CA THR A 307 3.89 3.85 4.23
C THR A 307 5.13 4.69 3.96
N TYR A 308 5.71 4.66 2.76
CA TYR A 308 6.90 5.44 2.47
C TYR A 308 6.54 6.79 1.87
N TRP A 309 6.13 7.71 2.76
CA TRP A 309 6.03 9.14 2.46
C TRP A 309 7.45 9.69 2.23
N ILE A 310 7.73 10.36 1.10
CA ILE A 310 9.07 10.89 0.81
C ILE A 310 9.07 12.40 0.54
N CYS A 311 8.57 13.17 1.50
CA CYS A 311 8.65 14.62 1.56
C CYS A 311 10.09 15.18 1.42
N PHE A 312 10.18 16.47 1.09
CA PHE A 312 11.44 17.17 0.88
C PHE A 312 11.41 18.54 1.55
N LEU A 313 12.48 18.95 2.21
CA LEU A 313 12.63 20.26 2.83
C LEU A 313 14.04 20.79 2.54
N ASN A 314 14.14 22.05 2.10
CA ASN A 314 15.38 22.82 2.17
C ASN A 314 15.12 24.14 2.88
N TYR A 315 16.12 24.65 3.60
CA TYR A 315 16.09 26.01 4.11
C TYR A 315 17.47 26.65 4.09
N PHE A 316 17.46 27.98 4.10
CA PHE A 316 18.60 28.85 4.23
C PHE A 316 18.38 29.81 5.40
N ILE A 317 19.35 29.89 6.30
CA ILE A 317 19.38 30.86 7.39
C ILE A 317 20.62 31.73 7.27
N ASN A 318 20.43 33.04 7.31
CA ASN A 318 21.51 34.01 7.32
C ASN A 318 21.56 34.76 8.65
N ARG A 319 22.74 34.86 9.25
CA ARG A 319 22.99 35.67 10.47
C ARG A 319 23.64 37.02 10.19
N ALA A 320 24.04 37.29 8.95
CA ALA A 320 24.59 38.60 8.61
C ALA A 320 23.52 39.68 8.80
N CYS A 321 23.84 40.71 9.58
CA CYS A 321 22.93 41.83 9.86
C CYS A 321 22.56 42.63 8.60
N TYR A 322 23.35 42.50 7.52
CA TYR A 322 23.11 43.13 6.22
C TYR A 322 22.35 42.22 5.23
N ALA A 323 22.05 40.97 5.58
CA ALA A 323 21.34 40.07 4.69
C ALA A 323 19.92 40.57 4.40
N LYS A 324 19.49 40.47 3.14
CA LYS A 324 18.13 40.85 2.71
C LYS A 324 17.06 39.99 3.41
N TYR A 325 17.35 38.70 3.58
CA TYR A 325 16.46 37.71 4.19
C TYR A 325 17.14 36.97 5.34
N LYS A 326 16.41 36.80 6.45
CA LYS A 326 16.82 36.05 7.65
C LYS A 326 16.57 34.55 7.48
N LEU A 327 15.47 34.19 6.80
CA LEU A 327 15.06 32.81 6.53
C LEU A 327 14.44 32.72 5.14
N ILE A 328 14.83 31.68 4.40
CA ILE A 328 14.12 31.19 3.22
C ILE A 328 13.94 29.68 3.41
N LEU A 329 12.71 29.18 3.37
CA LEU A 329 12.38 27.77 3.57
C LEU A 329 11.48 27.30 2.43
N LEU A 330 11.78 26.14 1.86
CA LEU A 330 10.99 25.45 0.85
C LEU A 330 10.69 24.02 1.31
N ASN A 331 9.42 23.64 1.32
CA ASN A 331 8.95 22.31 1.66
C ASN A 331 8.02 21.74 0.59
N ASN A 332 8.26 20.49 0.19
CA ASN A 332 7.31 19.66 -0.54
C ASN A 332 6.75 18.58 0.39
N ARG A 333 5.43 18.41 0.33
CA ARG A 333 4.77 17.25 0.92
C ARG A 333 4.33 16.27 -0.14
N ASP A 334 4.76 15.03 0.03
CA ASP A 334 4.38 13.92 -0.84
C ASP A 334 3.41 13.00 -0.09
N GLU A 335 2.28 12.70 -0.73
CA GLU A 335 1.13 12.07 -0.08
C GLU A 335 0.20 11.37 -1.09
N LEU A 336 -0.71 10.51 -0.63
CA LEU A 336 -1.67 9.83 -1.49
C LEU A 336 -2.63 10.87 -2.09
N LEU A 337 -2.86 10.80 -3.40
CA LEU A 337 -3.70 11.75 -4.16
C LEU A 337 -5.18 11.70 -3.74
N ASN A 338 -5.61 10.59 -3.15
CA ASN A 338 -6.97 10.45 -2.62
C ASN A 338 -7.13 10.93 -1.16
N ARG A 339 -6.04 11.28 -0.45
CA ARG A 339 -6.12 11.71 0.95
C ARG A 339 -6.44 13.20 1.05
N PRO A 340 -7.56 13.61 1.68
CA PRO A 340 -7.92 15.02 1.78
C PRO A 340 -6.86 15.83 2.55
N THR A 341 -6.38 16.91 1.93
CA THR A 341 -5.50 17.89 2.55
C THR A 341 -6.17 19.25 2.45
N SER A 342 -6.34 19.94 3.58
CA SER A 342 -6.82 21.31 3.61
C SER A 342 -5.68 22.27 3.29
N THR A 343 -5.98 23.31 2.53
CA THR A 343 -5.08 24.42 2.28
C THR A 343 -4.74 25.18 3.58
N ALA A 344 -3.59 25.85 3.58
CA ALA A 344 -3.11 26.63 4.70
C ALA A 344 -4.12 27.70 5.15
N ARG A 345 -4.28 27.82 6.47
CA ARG A 345 -5.05 28.89 7.11
C ARG A 345 -4.55 29.14 8.52
N TRP A 346 -4.83 30.34 9.03
CA TRP A 346 -4.70 30.63 10.44
C TRP A 346 -5.81 29.93 11.24
N GLU A 347 -5.42 29.18 12.25
CA GLU A 347 -6.33 28.54 13.19
C GLU A 347 -5.66 28.47 14.56
N ASN A 348 -6.31 29.02 15.60
CA ASN A 348 -5.77 29.06 16.97
C ASN A 348 -4.34 29.62 17.08
N GLY A 349 -4.03 30.66 16.30
CA GLY A 349 -2.71 31.31 16.30
C GLY A 349 -1.61 30.53 15.55
N ILE A 350 -1.98 29.50 14.79
CA ILE A 350 -1.06 28.68 13.98
C ILE A 350 -1.48 28.75 12.52
N LEU A 351 -0.52 29.01 11.65
CA LEU A 351 -0.64 28.95 10.21
C LEU A 351 -0.11 27.59 9.72
N ALA A 352 -1.00 26.77 9.17
CA ALA A 352 -0.65 25.44 8.66
C ALA A 352 -1.68 24.91 7.67
N GLY A 353 -1.24 24.03 6.75
CA GLY A 353 -2.11 23.07 6.08
C GLY A 353 -2.42 21.89 7.02
N THR A 354 -3.59 21.25 6.87
CA THR A 354 -3.98 20.11 7.73
C THR A 354 -4.42 18.91 6.90
N SER A 355 -4.10 17.70 7.35
CA SER A 355 -4.63 16.48 6.72
C SER A 355 -5.93 16.07 7.43
N TYR A 356 -7.00 15.84 6.67
CA TYR A 356 -8.24 15.27 7.24
C TYR A 356 -8.09 13.74 7.28
N SER A 357 -8.16 13.13 8.46
CA SER A 357 -8.45 11.70 8.55
C SER A 357 -9.96 11.52 8.53
N GLN A 358 -10.55 11.31 7.36
CA GLN A 358 -11.91 10.77 7.27
C GLN A 358 -11.89 9.29 7.66
N SER A 359 -11.80 8.99 8.95
CA SER A 359 -12.37 7.76 9.48
C SER A 359 -13.84 8.05 9.79
N PHE A 360 -14.73 7.56 8.94
CA PHE A 360 -16.17 7.57 9.16
C PHE A 360 -16.49 6.81 10.47
N SER A 361 -16.75 7.54 11.53
CA SER A 361 -17.83 7.25 12.47
C SER A 361 -18.40 8.59 12.92
N GLY A 362 -19.61 8.91 12.45
CA GLY A 362 -20.39 9.99 13.05
C GLY A 362 -20.51 9.76 14.55
N ARG A 363 -20.41 10.85 15.32
CA ARG A 363 -20.27 10.95 16.79
C ARG A 363 -18.82 11.13 17.28
N ASP A 364 -18.19 12.24 16.90
CA ASP A 364 -17.76 13.25 17.87
C ASP A 364 -17.15 14.45 17.11
N GLU A 365 -17.89 15.56 17.03
CA GLU A 365 -17.38 16.84 16.50
C GLU A 365 -16.44 17.57 17.48
N ARG A 366 -15.95 16.86 18.52
CA ARG A 366 -15.25 17.46 19.67
C ARG A 366 -13.79 17.03 19.85
N GLU A 367 -13.27 16.07 19.07
CA GLU A 367 -11.82 15.76 19.09
C GLU A 367 -11.08 16.47 17.94
N SER A 368 -10.31 17.48 18.32
CA SER A 368 -9.74 18.53 17.47
C SER A 368 -8.28 18.28 17.04
N ILE A 369 -7.79 17.04 17.07
CA ILE A 369 -6.40 16.75 16.71
C ILE A 369 -6.26 16.68 15.18
N ARG A 370 -6.20 17.85 14.55
CA ARG A 370 -5.75 18.00 13.16
C ARG A 370 -4.22 17.90 13.14
N GLY A 371 -3.71 16.79 12.64
CA GLY A 371 -2.28 16.61 12.41
C GLY A 371 -1.76 17.53 11.30
N THR A 372 -0.55 18.07 11.48
CA THR A 372 0.16 18.86 10.46
C THR A 372 1.60 18.39 10.31
N TRP A 373 2.21 18.66 9.16
CA TRP A 373 3.60 18.32 8.83
C TRP A 373 4.53 19.54 8.85
N LEU A 374 3.98 20.75 8.67
CA LEU A 374 4.68 22.02 8.70
C LEU A 374 3.74 23.08 9.25
N CYS A 375 4.18 23.84 10.25
CA CYS A 375 3.38 24.92 10.82
C CYS A 375 4.25 26.05 11.34
N MET A 376 3.65 27.24 11.42
CA MET A 376 4.26 28.48 11.92
C MET A 376 3.27 29.24 12.82
N ASN A 377 3.75 30.00 13.81
CA ASN A 377 2.94 30.98 14.54
C ASN A 377 3.39 32.43 14.25
N ALA A 378 2.64 33.39 14.79
CA ALA A 378 2.91 34.82 14.58
C ALA A 378 4.21 35.34 15.21
N ILE A 379 4.83 34.60 16.15
CA ILE A 379 6.13 34.99 16.75
C ILE A 379 7.33 34.46 15.95
N GLY A 380 7.08 33.64 14.93
CA GLY A 380 8.13 33.04 14.09
C GLY A 380 8.64 31.70 14.59
N SER A 381 7.93 30.99 15.47
CA SER A 381 8.19 29.57 15.71
C SER A 381 7.75 28.78 14.49
N ILE A 382 8.62 27.91 13.96
CA ILE A 382 8.31 27.00 12.85
C ILE A 382 8.66 25.58 13.26
N SER A 383 7.83 24.61 12.92
CA SER A 383 8.21 23.20 13.01
C SER A 383 7.84 22.41 11.77
N ASN A 384 8.76 21.55 11.35
CA ASN A 384 8.56 20.58 10.27
C ASN A 384 8.78 19.16 10.79
N LEU A 385 7.89 18.24 10.41
CA LEU A 385 7.95 16.82 10.71
C LEU A 385 8.07 16.00 9.44
N LEU A 386 9.08 15.13 9.41
CA LEU A 386 9.37 14.17 8.35
C LEU A 386 9.28 12.77 8.95
N ALA A 387 8.55 11.86 8.30
CA ALA A 387 8.51 10.46 8.73
C ALA A 387 9.78 9.75 8.26
N ILE A 388 10.60 9.20 9.15
CA ILE A 388 11.80 8.48 8.70
C ILE A 388 11.36 7.14 8.11
N THR A 389 11.82 6.87 6.89
CA THR A 389 11.57 5.61 6.19
C THR A 389 12.42 4.53 6.86
N VAL A 390 11.78 3.56 7.52
CA VAL A 390 12.43 2.38 8.13
C VAL A 390 11.83 1.10 7.55
N PRO A 391 12.61 0.00 7.44
CA PRO A 391 12.08 -1.29 7.06
C PRO A 391 10.88 -1.72 7.93
N ILE A 392 9.93 -2.45 7.34
CA ILE A 392 8.67 -2.86 7.99
C ILE A 392 8.90 -3.58 9.32
N HIS A 393 9.90 -4.45 9.40
CA HIS A 393 10.21 -5.20 10.63
C HIS A 393 10.63 -4.29 11.81
N GLN A 394 11.04 -3.05 11.53
CA GLN A 394 11.38 -2.03 12.54
C GLN A 394 10.20 -1.10 12.85
N MET A 395 9.09 -1.17 12.10
CA MET A 395 7.88 -0.42 12.41
C MET A 395 7.14 -1.05 13.60
N LYS A 396 6.71 -0.24 14.56
CA LYS A 396 5.98 -0.75 15.74
C LYS A 396 4.60 -1.28 15.33
N SER A 397 4.33 -2.56 15.62
CA SER A 397 3.21 -3.36 15.11
C SER A 397 1.80 -2.81 15.37
N SER A 398 1.59 -2.01 16.41
CA SER A 398 0.29 -1.36 16.66
C SER A 398 -0.02 -0.17 15.74
N SER A 399 0.93 0.23 14.88
CA SER A 399 0.77 1.36 13.93
C SER A 399 -0.04 1.01 12.68
N ILE A 400 -0.13 -0.27 12.31
CA ILE A 400 -1.03 -0.75 11.25
C ILE A 400 -2.48 -0.46 11.66
N THR A 401 -2.75 -0.48 12.97
CA THR A 401 -4.05 -0.16 13.54
C THR A 401 -4.22 1.32 13.85
N VAL A 402 -3.20 2.11 14.18
CA VAL A 402 -3.39 3.54 14.56
C VAL A 402 -3.57 4.49 13.36
N THR A 403 -3.42 4.01 12.12
CA THR A 403 -4.02 4.69 10.94
C THR A 403 -5.51 4.36 10.76
N ARG A 404 -6.05 3.39 11.51
CA ARG A 404 -7.49 3.17 11.72
C ARG A 404 -7.88 3.78 13.07
N GLY A 405 -8.74 4.79 13.08
CA GLY A 405 -9.28 5.36 14.31
C GLY A 405 -10.03 4.33 15.15
N GLN A 406 -9.35 3.66 16.07
CA GLN A 406 -9.91 2.90 17.18
C GLN A 406 -8.96 2.97 18.37
N ILE A 407 -9.34 3.72 19.40
CA ILE A 407 -9.53 3.25 20.79
C ILE A 407 -10.23 4.38 21.57
N LEU A 408 -11.25 3.94 22.31
CA LEU A 408 -12.15 4.71 23.17
C LEU A 408 -11.49 5.83 23.99
N LEU A 409 -12.13 7.00 23.94
CA LEU A 409 -12.45 7.91 25.05
C LEU A 409 -11.76 7.57 26.39
N SER A 410 -10.82 8.42 26.80
CA SER A 410 -10.59 8.64 28.22
C SER A 410 -9.89 9.97 28.50
N VAL A 411 -10.65 11.05 28.74
CA VAL A 411 -10.40 11.95 29.89
C VAL A 411 -11.72 12.61 30.34
N TYR A 412 -12.55 11.84 31.04
CA TYR A 412 -13.17 12.30 32.29
C TYR A 412 -12.55 11.56 33.50
N TYR A 413 -11.48 10.78 33.28
CA TYR A 413 -10.92 9.83 34.26
C TYR A 413 -9.57 10.22 34.87
N VAL A 414 -8.94 11.31 34.44
CA VAL A 414 -7.60 11.71 34.95
C VAL A 414 -7.64 12.18 36.42
N ILE A 415 -8.81 12.48 36.98
CA ILE A 415 -8.93 12.82 38.41
C ILE A 415 -9.27 11.60 39.28
N TYR A 416 -9.74 10.49 38.71
CA TYR A 416 -10.03 9.26 39.49
C TYR A 416 -8.85 8.26 39.52
N SER A 417 -7.98 8.26 38.51
CA SER A 417 -6.91 7.26 38.39
C SER A 417 -5.72 7.47 39.35
N ILE A 418 -5.58 8.65 39.97
CA ILE A 418 -4.51 8.87 40.96
C ILE A 418 -4.83 8.18 42.31
N LEU A 419 -6.08 7.79 42.56
CA LEU A 419 -6.49 7.11 43.80
C LEU A 419 -6.66 5.59 43.67
N TYR A 420 -6.52 5.01 42.48
CA TYR A 420 -6.65 3.56 42.25
C TYR A 420 -5.34 2.88 41.81
N GLU A 421 -4.22 3.63 41.85
CA GLU A 421 -2.82 3.25 41.57
C GLU A 421 -2.18 2.35 42.66
N LEU A 422 -2.97 1.47 43.31
CA LEU A 422 -2.46 0.51 44.29
C LEU A 422 -3.03 -0.89 44.04
N SER A 423 -2.82 -1.47 42.85
CA SER A 423 -2.57 -2.92 42.70
C SER A 423 -2.46 -3.38 41.23
N ARG A 424 -1.21 -3.74 40.86
CA ARG A 424 -0.77 -4.76 39.87
C ARG A 424 0.03 -4.27 38.64
N PRO A 425 1.05 -5.06 38.23
CA PRO A 425 1.93 -4.77 37.09
C PRO A 425 1.44 -5.44 35.81
N ASN A 426 1.44 -4.71 34.69
CA ASN A 426 1.73 -5.15 33.31
C ASN A 426 1.29 -4.05 32.32
N TRP A 427 2.27 -3.34 31.75
CA TRP A 427 2.07 -2.14 30.95
C TRP A 427 1.73 -2.46 29.49
N LYS A 428 0.60 -1.92 28.97
CA LYS A 428 0.38 -1.69 27.54
C LYS A 428 0.67 -0.22 27.25
N ILE A 429 1.74 0.07 26.51
CA ILE A 429 2.13 1.44 26.12
C ILE A 429 1.24 1.89 24.96
N ALA A 430 0.41 2.92 25.15
CA ALA A 430 -0.34 3.56 24.08
C ALA A 430 0.61 4.40 23.19
N ILE A 431 0.62 4.15 21.89
CA ILE A 431 1.38 4.90 20.89
C ILE A 431 0.63 6.21 20.56
N GLN A 432 1.32 7.35 20.60
CA GLN A 432 0.75 8.67 20.27
C GLN A 432 0.94 9.00 18.79
N ALA A 433 0.00 9.75 18.20
CA ALA A 433 0.11 10.19 16.82
C ALA A 433 1.22 11.25 16.65
N THR A 434 2.20 10.97 15.80
CA THR A 434 3.38 11.83 15.56
C THR A 434 3.03 13.22 15.02
N CYS A 435 1.87 13.34 14.35
CA CYS A 435 1.41 14.55 13.68
C CYS A 435 1.00 15.71 14.61
N ALA A 436 1.00 15.50 15.93
CA ALA A 436 0.81 16.55 16.93
C ALA A 436 2.11 17.32 17.26
N LEU A 437 3.29 16.71 17.06
CA LEU A 437 4.57 17.26 17.51
C LEU A 437 4.88 18.67 16.96
N PRO A 438 4.59 19.00 15.69
CA PRO A 438 4.83 20.36 15.19
C PRO A 438 4.03 21.42 15.94
N VAL A 439 2.75 21.11 16.20
CA VAL A 439 1.86 22.00 16.95
C VAL A 439 2.30 22.11 18.39
N ASP A 440 2.72 21.01 19.01
CA ASP A 440 3.23 20.99 20.38
C ASP A 440 4.45 21.90 20.53
N PHE A 441 5.40 21.86 19.58
CA PHE A 441 6.56 22.76 19.57
C PHE A 441 6.12 24.23 19.48
N VAL A 442 5.35 24.56 18.44
CA VAL A 442 4.93 25.94 18.13
C VAL A 442 4.07 26.55 19.25
N LYS A 443 3.35 25.73 20.03
CA LYS A 443 2.61 26.18 21.22
C LYS A 443 3.43 26.21 22.51
N SER A 444 4.54 25.48 22.58
CA SER A 444 5.31 25.33 23.82
C SER A 444 6.09 26.59 24.22
N ASN A 445 6.37 27.49 23.26
CA ASN A 445 7.29 28.62 23.40
C ASN A 445 8.70 28.23 23.90
N LYS A 446 9.07 26.95 23.78
CA LYS A 446 10.39 26.47 24.19
C LYS A 446 11.45 26.76 23.13
N LYS A 447 12.70 26.89 23.56
CA LYS A 447 13.83 26.90 22.63
C LYS A 447 13.89 25.56 21.87
N PRO A 448 14.29 25.53 20.58
CA PRO A 448 14.33 24.30 19.78
C PRO A 448 15.04 23.13 20.45
N GLU A 449 16.21 23.40 21.03
CA GLU A 449 17.02 22.37 21.70
C GLU A 449 16.36 21.86 22.99
N GLU A 450 15.72 22.75 23.76
CA GLU A 450 15.01 22.38 24.99
C GLU A 450 13.83 21.45 24.67
N PHE A 451 13.05 21.79 23.64
CA PHE A 451 11.95 20.95 23.18
C PHE A 451 12.45 19.57 22.73
N CYS A 452 13.52 19.53 21.91
CA CYS A 452 14.11 18.28 21.44
C CYS A 452 14.62 17.42 22.60
N LYS A 453 15.25 18.01 23.63
CA LYS A 453 15.71 17.30 24.83
C LYS A 453 14.54 16.68 25.62
N LEU A 454 13.43 17.39 25.74
CA LEU A 454 12.23 16.86 26.39
C LEU A 454 11.62 15.71 25.59
N LEU A 455 11.62 15.82 24.25
CA LEU A 455 11.09 14.83 23.33
C LEU A 455 11.84 13.49 23.40
N ILE A 456 13.15 13.48 23.72
CA ILE A 456 13.94 12.24 23.93
C ILE A 456 13.24 11.27 24.89
N ASN A 457 12.60 11.79 25.94
CA ASN A 457 11.93 10.95 26.95
C ASN A 457 10.63 10.30 26.44
N THR A 458 10.10 10.75 25.29
CA THR A 458 8.82 10.29 24.73
C THR A 458 8.95 9.73 23.30
N VAL A 459 10.12 9.81 22.66
CA VAL A 459 10.39 9.26 21.30
C VAL A 459 9.89 7.82 21.12
N ASN A 460 10.02 6.98 22.15
CA ASN A 460 9.58 5.58 22.12
C ASN A 460 8.06 5.40 21.96
N ARG A 461 7.27 6.48 22.10
CA ARG A 461 5.82 6.49 21.85
C ARG A 461 5.44 6.76 20.40
N TYR A 462 6.41 7.04 19.54
CA TYR A 462 6.20 7.38 18.13
C TYR A 462 6.88 6.35 17.21
N ASN A 463 6.50 6.38 15.92
CA ASN A 463 7.25 5.74 14.84
C ASN A 463 8.50 6.53 14.49
N ALA A 464 9.41 5.97 13.69
CA ALA A 464 10.61 6.69 13.28
C ALA A 464 10.26 8.03 12.61
N PHE A 465 10.89 9.11 13.06
CA PHE A 465 10.61 10.47 12.61
C PHE A 465 11.85 11.35 12.70
N GLN A 466 11.79 12.47 11.99
CA GLN A 466 12.71 13.57 12.16
C GLN A 466 11.90 14.85 12.29
N ILE A 467 12.16 15.61 13.34
CA ILE A 467 11.54 16.91 13.56
C ILE A 467 12.60 18.00 13.51
N LEU A 468 12.25 19.13 12.91
CA LEU A 468 13.02 20.35 12.89
C LEU A 468 12.21 21.45 13.56
N CYS A 469 12.87 22.20 14.43
CA CYS A 469 12.28 23.24 15.25
C CYS A 469 13.09 24.52 15.04
N PHE A 470 12.41 25.60 14.67
CA PHE A 470 12.97 26.91 14.40
C PHE A 470 12.35 27.91 15.36
N GLN A 471 13.16 28.75 15.99
CA GLN A 471 12.70 29.82 16.86
C GLN A 471 13.61 31.03 16.71
N ARG A 472 13.04 32.24 16.74
CA ARG A 472 13.81 33.48 16.83
C ARG A 472 14.34 33.69 18.25
N ASN A 473 15.62 34.03 18.37
CA ASN A 473 16.22 34.45 19.63
C ASN A 473 15.99 35.95 19.89
N GLU A 474 16.55 36.47 20.98
CA GLU A 474 16.45 37.87 21.40
C GLU A 474 17.03 38.89 20.41
N TYR A 475 17.80 38.43 19.41
CA TYR A 475 18.38 39.23 18.33
C TYR A 475 17.65 39.05 17.00
N ASP A 476 16.44 38.50 17.02
CA ASP A 476 15.63 38.16 15.83
C ASP A 476 16.28 37.16 14.87
N GLN A 477 17.29 36.42 15.34
CA GLN A 477 17.97 35.41 14.54
C GLN A 477 17.36 34.03 14.80
N TYR A 478 17.21 33.24 13.75
CA TYR A 478 16.72 31.87 13.87
C TYR A 478 17.78 30.96 14.50
N GLU A 479 17.36 30.28 15.56
CA GLU A 479 18.01 29.10 16.12
C GLU A 479 17.26 27.86 15.63
N VAL A 480 18.02 26.84 15.23
CA VAL A 480 17.46 25.58 14.72
C VAL A 480 18.05 24.40 15.46
N ALA A 481 17.17 23.53 15.94
CA ALA A 481 17.53 22.22 16.42
C ALA A 481 16.58 21.19 15.84
N GLY A 482 17.05 19.95 15.75
CA GLY A 482 16.22 18.82 15.36
C GLY A 482 16.51 17.59 16.19
N LEU A 483 15.59 16.64 16.07
CA LEU A 483 15.70 15.32 16.66
C LEU A 483 15.33 14.29 15.61
N THR A 484 16.22 13.33 15.38
CA THR A 484 15.95 12.16 14.54
C THR A 484 15.81 10.95 15.44
N TYR A 485 14.70 10.24 15.29
CA TYR A 485 14.42 8.99 15.99
C TYR A 485 14.26 7.87 14.98
N GLN A 486 15.06 6.82 15.13
CA GLN A 486 14.87 5.51 14.55
C GLN A 486 15.18 4.45 15.63
N PRO A 487 14.56 3.25 15.59
CA PRO A 487 14.92 2.17 16.51
C PRO A 487 16.43 1.88 16.46
N ASP A 488 17.00 1.48 17.61
CA ASP A 488 18.40 1.07 17.78
C ASP A 488 19.48 2.16 17.57
N ASP A 489 19.08 3.39 17.25
CA ASP A 489 19.98 4.53 17.10
C ASP A 489 20.28 5.26 18.41
N LYS A 490 21.48 5.85 18.47
CA LYS A 490 21.80 6.82 19.52
C LYS A 490 21.04 8.13 19.26
N ILE A 491 20.07 8.43 20.13
CA ILE A 491 19.23 9.61 20.01
C ILE A 491 19.97 10.83 20.55
N GLU A 492 20.28 11.79 19.69
CA GLU A 492 20.94 13.05 20.06
C GLU A 492 20.21 14.25 19.47
N VAL A 493 20.26 15.37 20.18
CA VAL A 493 19.76 16.64 19.66
C VAL A 493 20.82 17.27 18.76
N THR A 494 20.46 17.54 17.52
CA THR A 494 21.35 18.17 16.55
C THR A 494 21.03 19.66 16.44
N ARG A 495 22.04 20.52 16.63
CA ARG A 495 21.94 21.96 16.34
C ARG A 495 22.41 22.22 14.92
N TYR A 496 21.66 23.02 14.17
CA TYR A 496 22.03 23.39 12.81
C TYR A 496 22.53 24.84 12.78
N PRO A 497 23.79 25.09 12.37
CA PRO A 497 24.32 26.44 12.27
C PRO A 497 23.67 27.21 11.10
N PRO A 498 23.85 28.54 11.01
CA PRO A 498 23.45 29.30 9.82
C PRO A 498 24.09 28.74 8.55
N GLY A 499 23.37 28.80 7.45
CA GLY A 499 23.76 28.20 6.17
C GLY A 499 22.58 27.55 5.46
N ILE A 500 22.91 26.77 4.41
CA ILE A 500 21.96 25.99 3.62
C ILE A 500 21.91 24.58 4.20
N HIS A 501 20.70 24.09 4.45
CA HIS A 501 20.47 22.73 4.94
C HIS A 501 19.30 22.07 4.23
N GLY A 502 19.42 20.77 3.98
CA GLY A 502 18.41 19.96 3.30
C GLY A 502 18.05 18.71 4.09
N PHE A 503 16.76 18.34 4.05
CA PHE A 503 16.20 17.21 4.78
C PHE A 503 15.13 16.50 3.96
N SER A 504 14.96 15.22 4.25
CA SER A 504 13.89 14.38 3.69
C SER A 504 13.61 13.24 4.67
N ASN A 505 12.98 12.17 4.22
CA ASN A 505 12.57 11.01 5.00
C ASN A 505 13.73 10.02 5.25
N SER A 506 14.97 10.51 5.13
CA SER A 506 16.22 9.84 5.48
C SER A 506 16.94 10.64 6.58
N PRO A 507 17.76 10.00 7.44
CA PRO A 507 18.59 10.74 8.39
C PRO A 507 19.47 11.78 7.69
N SER A 508 19.72 12.91 8.35
CA SER A 508 20.51 14.01 7.79
C SER A 508 21.98 13.65 7.52
N CYS A 509 22.54 12.67 8.23
CA CYS A 509 23.89 12.15 7.99
C CYS A 509 24.00 11.32 6.70
N GLU A 510 22.88 10.79 6.21
CA GLU A 510 22.80 10.00 4.98
C GLU A 510 21.59 10.45 4.16
N PRO A 511 21.66 11.65 3.54
CA PRO A 511 20.54 12.21 2.81
C PRO A 511 20.31 11.47 1.48
N PHE A 512 19.06 11.47 0.99
CA PHE A 512 18.79 11.11 -0.41
C PHE A 512 19.51 12.05 -1.39
N LYS A 513 19.86 11.55 -2.57
CA LYS A 513 20.51 12.35 -3.63
C LYS A 513 19.67 13.55 -4.07
N LYS A 514 18.33 13.42 -4.00
CA LYS A 514 17.43 14.55 -4.28
C LYS A 514 17.60 15.72 -3.30
N VAL A 515 17.98 15.44 -2.05
CA VAL A 515 18.26 16.47 -1.04
C VAL A 515 19.55 17.20 -1.38
N GLN A 516 20.60 16.47 -1.77
CA GLN A 516 21.88 17.04 -2.21
C GLN A 516 21.69 17.99 -3.40
N ARG A 517 20.98 17.52 -4.44
CA ARG A 517 20.58 18.35 -5.58
C ARG A 517 19.78 19.59 -5.15
N GLY A 518 18.87 19.42 -4.19
CA GLY A 518 18.09 20.53 -3.64
C GLY A 518 18.96 21.60 -2.99
N MET A 519 19.97 21.20 -2.20
CA MET A 519 20.90 22.13 -1.56
C MET A 519 21.76 22.87 -2.58
N GLU A 520 22.26 22.19 -3.62
CA GLU A 520 23.00 22.81 -4.72
C GLU A 520 22.16 23.91 -5.39
N LYS A 521 20.92 23.59 -5.78
CA LYS A 521 20.02 24.56 -6.42
C LYS A 521 19.60 25.71 -5.51
N VAL A 522 19.43 25.46 -4.21
CA VAL A 522 19.18 26.57 -3.26
C VAL A 522 20.42 27.46 -3.17
N SER A 523 21.63 26.91 -3.21
CA SER A 523 22.86 27.71 -3.26
C SER A 523 22.86 28.68 -4.44
N ASP A 524 22.56 28.18 -5.63
CA ASP A 524 22.46 29.00 -6.84
C ASP A 524 21.42 30.14 -6.68
N ILE A 525 20.23 29.81 -6.17
CA ILE A 525 19.16 30.81 -5.91
C ILE A 525 19.61 31.85 -4.89
N ILE A 526 20.33 31.46 -3.84
CA ILE A 526 20.84 32.41 -2.83
C ILE A 526 21.93 33.31 -3.41
N GLU A 527 22.78 32.81 -4.29
CA GLU A 527 23.77 33.62 -5.01
C GLU A 527 23.10 34.64 -5.94
N GLU A 528 22.07 34.24 -6.68
CA GLU A 528 21.22 35.15 -7.48
C GLU A 528 20.60 36.24 -6.58
N ILE A 529 20.00 35.87 -5.45
CA ILE A 529 19.38 36.83 -4.50
C ILE A 529 20.38 37.84 -3.93
N ASN A 530 21.64 37.44 -3.75
CA ASN A 530 22.67 38.30 -3.18
C ASN A 530 23.34 39.20 -4.23
N SER A 531 23.35 38.78 -5.50
CA SER A 531 24.00 39.52 -6.60
C SER A 531 23.02 40.39 -7.38
N GLU A 532 21.75 40.01 -7.43
CA GLU A 532 20.67 40.69 -8.14
C GLU A 532 19.63 41.24 -7.15
N ASP A 533 18.96 42.36 -7.48
CA ASP A 533 17.89 42.91 -6.65
C ASP A 533 16.54 42.25 -6.95
N LEU A 534 16.47 40.93 -6.74
CA LEU A 534 15.25 40.16 -7.00
C LEU A 534 14.10 40.58 -6.08
N SER A 535 12.91 40.73 -6.66
CA SER A 535 11.66 40.91 -5.93
C SER A 535 11.25 39.62 -5.20
N GLU A 536 10.39 39.75 -4.18
CA GLU A 536 9.86 38.58 -3.46
C GLU A 536 9.13 37.60 -4.39
N THR A 537 8.38 38.11 -5.37
CA THR A 537 7.68 37.30 -6.37
C THR A 537 8.66 36.47 -7.21
N GLU A 538 9.75 37.07 -7.69
CA GLU A 538 10.78 36.35 -8.47
C GLU A 538 11.45 35.26 -7.64
N ILE A 539 11.68 35.51 -6.35
CA ILE A 539 12.22 34.51 -5.42
C ILE A 539 11.24 33.34 -5.25
N ILE A 540 9.95 33.63 -5.05
CA ILE A 540 8.91 32.60 -4.97
C ILE A 540 8.87 31.78 -6.26
N GLU A 541 8.96 32.42 -7.43
CA GLU A 541 9.00 31.73 -8.72
C GLU A 541 10.22 30.80 -8.87
N ARG A 542 11.42 31.26 -8.48
CA ARG A 542 12.65 30.42 -8.46
C ARG A 542 12.51 29.23 -7.53
N LEU A 543 11.98 29.44 -6.32
CA LEU A 543 11.75 28.37 -5.35
C LEU A 543 10.68 27.38 -5.85
N LEU A 544 9.66 27.84 -6.57
CA LEU A 544 8.66 26.98 -7.20
C LEU A 544 9.22 26.18 -8.37
N GLN A 545 10.12 26.75 -9.17
CA GLN A 545 10.85 26.01 -10.21
C GLN A 545 11.65 24.86 -9.59
N LEU A 546 12.29 25.08 -8.44
CA LEU A 546 12.94 24.02 -7.67
C LEU A 546 11.93 23.01 -7.10
N ALA A 547 10.85 23.49 -6.49
CA ALA A 547 9.80 22.66 -5.89
C ALA A 547 9.12 21.72 -6.92
N THR A 548 9.16 22.11 -8.20
CA THR A 548 8.59 21.36 -9.32
C THR A 548 9.64 20.66 -10.20
N ASP A 549 10.89 20.53 -9.71
CA ASP A 549 11.96 19.84 -10.42
C ASP A 549 11.68 18.33 -10.52
N LYS A 550 11.51 17.85 -11.76
CA LYS A 550 11.19 16.47 -12.11
C LYS A 550 12.43 15.59 -12.34
N TYR A 551 13.63 16.15 -12.20
CA TYR A 551 14.86 15.40 -12.39
C TYR A 551 14.96 14.26 -11.37
N GLN A 552 15.05 13.03 -11.89
CA GLN A 552 15.08 11.81 -11.09
C GLN A 552 16.54 11.53 -10.70
N CYS A 553 16.89 11.75 -9.44
CA CYS A 553 18.23 11.47 -8.90
C CYS A 553 18.45 9.97 -8.70
N TYR A 554 18.24 9.17 -9.75
CA TYR A 554 18.26 7.72 -9.74
C TYR A 554 19.46 7.19 -10.56
N PRO A 555 20.16 6.12 -10.10
CA PRO A 555 19.91 5.36 -8.86
C PRO A 555 20.29 6.13 -7.59
N ASP A 556 19.58 5.87 -6.49
CA ASP A 556 19.84 6.43 -5.15
C ASP A 556 19.97 5.29 -4.14
N ASP A 557 21.18 5.10 -3.61
CA ASP A 557 21.51 4.00 -2.69
C ASP A 557 20.80 4.13 -1.34
N GLN A 558 20.56 5.37 -0.88
CA GLN A 558 19.85 5.59 0.37
C GLN A 558 18.36 5.32 0.19
N LEU A 559 17.78 5.73 -0.94
CA LEU A 559 16.39 5.39 -1.28
C LEU A 559 16.22 3.87 -1.37
N LYS A 560 17.16 3.18 -2.00
CA LYS A 560 17.17 1.71 -2.10
C LYS A 560 17.24 1.04 -0.72
N ARG A 561 18.17 1.47 0.15
CA ARG A 561 18.30 0.98 1.53
C ARG A 561 16.99 1.14 2.31
N ARG A 562 16.40 2.34 2.23
CA ARG A 562 15.26 2.73 3.07
C ARG A 562 13.92 2.15 2.60
N CYS A 563 13.72 2.02 1.28
CA CYS A 563 12.49 1.45 0.72
C CYS A 563 12.53 -0.07 0.53
N GLY A 564 13.68 -0.73 0.80
CA GLY A 564 13.83 -2.18 0.69
C GLY A 564 13.64 -2.74 -0.73
N ARG A 565 13.58 -1.88 -1.76
CA ARG A 565 13.37 -2.25 -3.16
C ARG A 565 14.17 -1.35 -4.09
N SER A 566 14.66 -1.94 -5.17
CA SER A 566 15.23 -1.26 -6.33
C SER A 566 14.38 -1.60 -7.53
N ASN A 567 13.31 -0.84 -7.75
CA ASN A 567 12.43 -1.06 -8.89
C ASN A 567 12.31 0.23 -9.71
N GLU A 568 12.00 0.13 -11.00
CA GLU A 568 11.81 1.29 -11.91
C GLU A 568 10.83 2.37 -11.41
N LEU A 569 9.99 2.11 -10.39
CA LEU A 569 9.12 3.14 -9.82
C LEU A 569 9.86 4.01 -8.79
N CYS A 570 10.95 3.52 -8.18
CA CYS A 570 11.77 4.28 -7.24
C CYS A 570 12.37 5.55 -7.90
N LYS A 571 12.55 5.57 -9.23
CA LYS A 571 13.03 6.76 -9.93
C LYS A 571 12.09 7.96 -9.78
N TYR A 572 10.77 7.75 -9.65
CA TYR A 572 9.81 8.84 -9.42
C TYR A 572 9.96 9.44 -8.01
N ARG A 573 10.27 8.61 -7.00
CA ARG A 573 10.56 9.02 -5.62
C ARG A 573 11.89 9.77 -5.47
N ALA A 574 12.82 9.53 -6.39
CA ALA A 574 14.12 10.18 -6.46
C ALA A 574 14.07 11.61 -7.06
N ALA A 575 12.89 12.12 -7.41
CA ALA A 575 12.68 13.50 -7.81
C ALA A 575 12.25 14.40 -6.62
N ILE A 576 12.51 15.70 -6.73
CA ILE A 576 11.99 16.70 -5.78
C ILE A 576 10.47 16.85 -5.95
N PHE A 577 10.03 16.90 -7.21
CA PHE A 577 8.61 16.78 -7.58
C PHE A 577 8.26 15.33 -7.89
N VAL A 578 7.72 14.63 -6.90
CA VAL A 578 7.33 13.24 -7.06
C VAL A 578 6.03 13.16 -7.86
N ARG A 579 6.12 12.56 -9.04
CA ARG A 579 4.97 12.30 -9.89
C ARG A 579 5.05 10.90 -10.46
N TYR A 580 4.17 10.03 -9.99
CA TYR A 580 4.01 8.70 -10.55
C TYR A 580 3.21 8.71 -11.87
N PRO A 581 3.33 7.65 -12.70
CA PRO A 581 2.42 7.40 -13.81
C PRO A 581 0.97 7.31 -13.34
N ASP A 582 0.04 7.67 -14.23
CA ASP A 582 -1.39 7.54 -13.96
C ASP A 582 -1.74 6.07 -13.67
N GLY A 583 -2.46 5.84 -12.57
CA GLY A 583 -2.73 4.49 -12.01
C GLY A 583 -2.13 4.27 -10.63
N ILE A 584 -1.12 5.06 -10.24
CA ILE A 584 -0.56 5.06 -8.88
C ILE A 584 -0.93 6.39 -8.20
N PRO A 585 -1.83 6.40 -7.19
CA PRO A 585 -2.36 7.61 -6.60
C PRO A 585 -1.41 8.18 -5.55
N TYR A 586 -0.16 8.46 -5.91
CA TYR A 586 0.86 9.04 -5.01
C TYR A 586 1.68 10.13 -5.72
N GLY A 587 1.96 11.23 -5.02
CA GLY A 587 2.86 12.27 -5.51
C GLY A 587 2.94 13.50 -4.63
N THR A 588 3.66 14.52 -5.09
CA THR A 588 3.74 15.82 -4.44
C THR A 588 2.38 16.50 -4.47
N ARG A 589 1.90 16.89 -3.29
CA ARG A 589 0.56 17.46 -3.07
C ARG A 589 0.60 18.91 -2.65
N SER A 590 1.67 19.37 -2.02
CA SER A 590 1.79 20.77 -1.63
C SER A 590 3.23 21.24 -1.67
N HIS A 591 3.37 22.51 -2.03
CA HIS A 591 4.60 23.30 -1.95
C HIS A 591 4.36 24.40 -0.93
N THR A 592 5.22 24.50 0.07
CA THR A 592 5.18 25.58 1.06
C THR A 592 6.48 26.34 1.03
N ILE A 593 6.40 27.66 0.92
CA ILE A 593 7.53 28.58 0.95
C ILE A 593 7.32 29.54 2.13
N ILE A 594 8.35 29.68 2.97
CA ILE A 594 8.37 30.68 4.05
C ILE A 594 9.59 31.57 3.84
N ILE A 595 9.36 32.88 3.69
CA ILE A 595 10.41 33.88 3.57
C ILE A 595 10.26 34.85 4.74
N VAL A 596 11.36 35.19 5.41
CA VAL A 596 11.39 36.21 6.46
C VAL A 596 12.48 37.21 6.12
N ASP A 597 12.08 38.46 5.87
CA ASP A 597 13.00 39.54 5.52
C ASP A 597 13.74 40.07 6.76
N ARG A 598 14.70 40.98 6.53
CA ARG A 598 15.44 41.65 7.62
C ARG A 598 14.56 42.44 8.59
N ASN A 599 13.40 42.93 8.14
CA ASN A 599 12.47 43.73 8.93
C ASN A 599 11.47 42.88 9.73
N ASN A 600 11.63 41.55 9.71
CA ASN A 600 10.69 40.59 10.32
C ASN A 600 9.32 40.52 9.63
N ARG A 601 9.25 40.92 8.35
CA ARG A 601 8.10 40.61 7.49
C ARG A 601 8.19 39.18 7.03
N ALA A 602 7.15 38.41 7.32
CA ALA A 602 7.03 37.03 6.90
C ALA A 602 6.04 36.90 5.74
N THR A 603 6.46 36.10 4.77
CA THR A 603 5.63 35.66 3.64
C THR A 603 5.52 34.15 3.71
N TYR A 604 4.29 33.67 3.89
CA TYR A 604 3.95 32.25 3.82
C TYR A 604 3.17 32.02 2.54
N TYR A 605 3.76 31.30 1.60
CA TYR A 605 3.14 30.91 0.34
C TYR A 605 2.88 29.40 0.35
N GLU A 606 1.67 28.98 -0.03
CA GLU A 606 1.34 27.58 -0.23
C GLU A 606 0.63 27.36 -1.56
N LYS A 607 1.13 26.39 -2.34
CA LYS A 607 0.47 25.87 -3.52
C LYS A 607 0.12 24.40 -3.29
N SER A 608 -1.18 24.10 -3.24
CA SER A 608 -1.72 22.80 -2.81
C SER A 608 -2.66 22.22 -3.85
N MET A 609 -2.48 20.93 -4.13
CA MET A 609 -3.34 20.15 -5.03
C MET A 609 -4.74 19.98 -4.44
N GLU A 610 -5.75 20.33 -5.22
CA GLU A 610 -7.16 20.25 -4.82
C GLU A 610 -7.63 18.79 -4.67
N THR A 611 -8.68 18.59 -3.88
CA THR A 611 -9.25 17.26 -3.62
C THR A 611 -10.07 16.77 -4.81
N GLY A 612 -9.85 15.52 -5.24
CA GLY A 612 -10.66 14.87 -6.29
C GLY A 612 -9.86 14.30 -7.47
N ALA A 613 -8.56 14.59 -7.55
CA ALA A 613 -7.69 14.04 -8.60
C ALA A 613 -7.41 12.55 -8.36
N GLY A 614 -8.04 11.67 -9.15
CA GLY A 614 -7.70 10.24 -9.18
C GLY A 614 -6.36 9.96 -9.88
N LYS A 615 -5.86 10.93 -10.66
CA LYS A 615 -4.62 10.88 -11.44
C LYS A 615 -3.82 12.18 -11.28
N ALA A 616 -2.50 12.08 -11.32
CA ALA A 616 -1.63 13.25 -11.21
C ALA A 616 -1.72 14.17 -12.44
N SER A 617 -2.08 13.64 -13.60
CA SER A 617 -2.27 14.41 -14.84
C SER A 617 -3.48 15.34 -14.83
N GLU A 618 -4.50 15.02 -14.04
CA GLU A 618 -5.78 15.74 -13.96
C GLU A 618 -5.84 16.69 -12.74
N ALA A 619 -4.72 16.86 -12.04
CA ALA A 619 -4.65 17.61 -10.79
C ALA A 619 -4.78 19.13 -11.00
N THR A 620 -5.76 19.74 -10.33
CA THR A 620 -5.87 21.19 -10.17
C THR A 620 -5.14 21.65 -8.90
N TRP A 621 -4.66 22.89 -8.90
CA TRP A 621 -3.85 23.46 -7.81
C TRP A 621 -4.45 24.79 -7.35
N SER A 622 -4.48 24.97 -6.04
CA SER A 622 -4.90 26.19 -5.38
C SER A 622 -3.70 26.88 -4.74
N GLU A 623 -3.68 28.21 -4.76
CA GLU A 623 -2.58 29.02 -4.22
C GLU A 623 -3.10 29.92 -3.10
N ARG A 624 -2.28 30.07 -2.05
CA ARG A 624 -2.51 30.99 -0.93
C ARG A 624 -1.23 31.68 -0.56
N ILE A 625 -1.33 32.97 -0.27
CA ILE A 625 -0.23 33.78 0.22
C ILE A 625 -0.69 34.56 1.45
N PHE A 626 0.16 34.60 2.47
CA PHE A 626 -0.05 35.34 3.71
C PHE A 626 1.16 36.22 3.97
N HIS A 627 0.92 37.52 4.12
CA HIS A 627 1.91 38.51 4.54
C HIS A 627 1.58 38.97 5.95
N PHE A 628 2.55 38.93 6.86
CA PHE A 628 2.37 39.38 8.23
C PHE A 628 3.70 39.79 8.86
N GLU A 629 3.64 40.67 9.85
CA GLU A 629 4.79 41.06 10.67
C GLU A 629 4.94 40.03 11.80
N LEU A 630 6.17 39.59 12.07
CA LEU A 630 6.44 38.73 13.22
C LEU A 630 6.47 39.57 14.50
N ILE A 631 5.71 39.11 15.50
CA ILE A 631 5.55 39.76 16.81
C ILE A 631 6.74 39.46 17.73
#